data_AF-A0A0A0KG23-F1
#
_entry.id   AF-A0A0A0KG23-F1
#
_cell.length_a   1.000
_cell.length_b   1.000
_cell.length_c   1.000
_cell.angle_alpha   90.00
_cell.angle_beta   90.00
_cell.angle_gamma   90.00
#
_symmetry.space_group_name_H-M   'P 1'
#
loop_
_entity.id
_entity.type
_entity.pdbx_description
1 polymer ?
#
loop_
_entity_poly.entity_id
_entity_poly.type
_entity_poly.pdbx_seq_one_letter_code
_entity_poly.pdbx_strand_id
1 'polypeptide(L)' 'MTKPLHTQTLDLLAVTHRRSKPPLLAVMFLFMNSGKIAPLDEIIKMKEQYRFGVLLDESNSFGVHGCT' A
#
# COMPACT_ATOMS: atom_id res chain seq x y z
N MET A 1 1.05 -16.99 -21.47
CA MET A 1 0.67 -15.56 -21.35
C MET A 1 0.94 -15.12 -19.92
N THR A 2 2.14 -14.59 -19.67
CA THR A 2 2.59 -14.11 -18.35
C THR A 2 1.95 -12.75 -18.09
N LYS A 3 1.08 -12.66 -17.08
CA LYS A 3 0.49 -11.39 -16.65
C LYS A 3 1.60 -10.45 -16.16
N PRO A 4 1.53 -9.14 -16.45
CA PRO A 4 2.56 -8.19 -16.04
C PRO A 4 2.77 -8.19 -14.52
N LEU A 5 4.03 -8.08 -14.09
CA LEU A 5 4.45 -8.17 -12.68
C LEU A 5 3.65 -7.24 -11.75
N HIS A 6 3.30 -6.05 -12.26
CA HIS A 6 2.51 -5.03 -11.56
C HIS A 6 1.13 -5.54 -11.09
N THR A 7 0.48 -6.39 -11.89
CA THR A 7 -0.84 -6.93 -11.55
C THR A 7 -0.74 -8.01 -10.47
N GLN A 8 0.36 -8.76 -10.44
CA GLN A 8 0.57 -9.85 -9.48
C GLN A 8 0.88 -9.33 -8.07
N THR A 9 1.58 -8.19 -7.95
CA THR A 9 1.88 -7.56 -6.66
C THR A 9 0.61 -7.07 -5.96
N LEU A 10 -0.34 -6.52 -6.71
CA LEU A 10 -1.64 -6.08 -6.18
C LEU A 10 -2.50 -7.28 -5.72
N ASP A 11 -2.47 -8.39 -6.45
CA ASP A 11 -3.18 -9.62 -6.09
C ASP A 11 -2.64 -10.25 -4.79
N LEU A 12 -1.34 -10.09 -4.48
CA LEU A 12 -0.70 -10.66 -3.28
C LEU A 12 -0.87 -9.80 -2.02
N LEU A 13 -1.13 -8.49 -2.17
CA LEU A 13 -1.29 -7.53 -1.07
C LEU A 13 -2.76 -7.29 -0.67
N ALA A 14 -3.72 -7.67 -1.50
CA ALA A 14 -5.14 -7.54 -1.23
C ALA A 14 -5.68 -8.71 -0.39
N VAL A 15 -5.31 -8.79 0.89
CA VAL A 15 -6.01 -9.64 1.86
C VAL A 15 -7.38 -9.02 2.12
N THR A 16 -8.37 -9.45 1.35
CA THR A 16 -9.76 -8.96 1.44
C THR A 16 -10.45 -9.59 2.66
N HIS A 17 -10.63 -8.81 3.72
CA HIS A 17 -11.45 -9.20 4.87
C HIS A 17 -12.80 -8.46 4.86
N ARG A 18 -13.86 -9.25 4.60
CA ARG A 18 -15.32 -9.01 4.77
C ARG A 18 -16.07 -8.19 3.70
N ARG A 19 -17.15 -8.82 3.22
CA ARG A 19 -18.03 -8.46 2.09
C ARG A 19 -18.88 -7.19 2.20
N SER A 20 -18.78 -6.40 3.27
CA SER A 20 -19.66 -5.23 3.50
C SER A 20 -18.92 -3.90 3.65
N LYS A 21 -17.58 -3.90 3.58
CA LYS A 21 -16.75 -2.70 3.72
C LYS A 21 -15.89 -2.55 2.45
N PRO A 22 -15.50 -1.32 2.08
CA PRO A 22 -14.60 -1.12 0.95
C PRO A 22 -13.31 -1.92 1.17
N PRO A 23 -12.70 -2.45 0.09
CA PRO A 23 -11.46 -3.20 0.19
C PRO A 23 -10.37 -2.35 0.86
N LEU A 24 -9.46 -3.00 1.58
CA LEU A 24 -8.36 -2.35 2.28
C LEU A 24 -7.04 -2.79 1.65
N LEU A 25 -6.14 -1.83 1.44
CA LEU A 25 -4.76 -2.07 1.06
C LEU A 25 -3.86 -1.78 2.25
N ALA A 26 -3.15 -2.80 2.74
CA ALA A 26 -2.13 -2.63 3.77
C ALA A 26 -0.77 -2.32 3.11
N VAL A 27 -0.12 -1.24 3.55
CA VAL A 27 1.15 -0.76 2.99
C VAL A 27 2.13 -0.49 4.12
N MET A 28 3.38 -0.92 3.94
CA MET A 28 4.50 -0.54 4.81
C MET A 28 5.15 0.74 4.29
N PHE A 29 5.26 1.79 5.10
CA PHE A 29 5.87 3.07 4.67
C PHE A 29 7.35 2.90 4.32
N LEU A 30 8.10 2.14 5.12
CA LEU A 30 9.51 1.85 4.86
C LEU A 30 9.70 0.33 4.76
N PHE A 31 10.06 -0.16 3.57
CA PHE A 31 10.27 -1.59 3.36
C PHE A 31 11.51 -2.08 4.11
N MET A 32 11.33 -2.86 5.17
CA MET A 32 12.40 -3.45 6.01
C MET A 32 13.57 -4.03 5.22
N ASN A 33 13.28 -4.72 4.12
CA ASN A 33 14.30 -5.43 3.35
C ASN A 33 15.12 -4.51 2.42
N SER A 34 14.68 -3.27 2.20
CA SER A 34 15.31 -2.40 1.19
C SER A 34 15.47 -0.94 1.62
N GLY A 35 14.88 -0.53 2.74
CA GLY A 35 14.82 0.87 3.17
C GLY A 35 14.10 1.79 2.17
N LYS A 36 13.39 1.25 1.18
CA LYS A 36 12.65 2.06 0.21
C LYS A 36 11.38 2.60 0.84
N ILE A 37 11.08 3.86 0.57
CA ILE A 37 9.86 4.54 0.99
C ILE A 37 8.72 4.12 0.04
N ALA A 38 7.53 3.88 0.58
CA ALA A 38 6.34 3.61 -0.21
C ALA A 38 5.94 4.83 -1.06
N PRO A 39 5.56 4.63 -2.34
CA PRO A 39 5.10 5.70 -3.20
C PRO A 39 3.67 6.12 -2.83
N LEU A 40 3.53 6.88 -1.73
CA LEU A 40 2.23 7.28 -1.20
C LEU A 40 1.38 8.06 -2.21
N ASP A 41 2.00 8.91 -3.03
CA ASP A 41 1.29 9.68 -4.06
C ASP A 41 0.60 8.78 -5.09
N GLU A 42 1.25 7.70 -5.50
CA GLU A 42 0.68 6.72 -6.43
C GLU A 42 -0.44 5.93 -5.75
N ILE A 43 -0.23 5.54 -4.49
CA ILE A 43 -1.23 4.81 -3.69
C ILE A 43 -2.49 5.67 -3.48
N ILE A 44 -2.35 6.97 -3.23
CA ILE A 44 -3.48 7.91 -3.07
C ILE A 44 -4.24 8.06 -4.40
N LYS A 45 -3.55 8.24 -5.53
CA LYS A 45 -4.19 8.28 -6.85
C LYS A 45 -4.98 7.00 -7.13
N MET A 46 -4.41 5.84 -6.80
CA MET A 46 -5.10 4.55 -6.92
C MET A 46 -6.28 4.43 -5.95
N LYS A 47 -6.14 4.92 -4.71
CA LYS A 47 -7.21 4.95 -3.72
C LYS A 47 -8.43 5.70 -4.24
N GLU A 48 -8.22 6.85 -4.89
CA GLU A 48 -9.29 7.66 -5.48
C GLU A 48 -9.94 6.95 -6.67
N GLN A 49 -9.14 6.34 -7.54
CA GLN A 49 -9.61 5.63 -8.72
C GLN A 49 -10.41 4.37 -8.38
N TYR A 50 -9.92 3.57 -7.43
CA TYR A 50 -10.44 2.23 -7.13
C TYR A 50 -11.26 2.16 -5.83
N ARG A 51 -11.38 3.28 -5.09
CA ARG A 51 -12.20 3.43 -3.88
C ARG A 51 -11.93 2.37 -2.80
N PHE A 52 -10.66 2.14 -2.50
CA PHE A 52 -10.23 1.32 -1.36
C PHE A 52 -9.80 2.19 -0.17
N GLY A 53 -9.72 1.61 1.02
CA GLY A 53 -9.06 2.24 2.17
C GLY A 53 -7.60 1.85 2.25
N VAL A 54 -6.75 2.73 2.78
CA VAL A 54 -5.31 2.46 2.96
C VAL A 54 -5.04 2.32 4.46
N LEU A 55 -4.41 1.21 4.84
CA LEU A 55 -3.82 1.01 6.15
C LEU A 55 -2.31 1.14 6.00
N LEU A 56 -1.74 2.22 6.53
CA LEU A 56 -0.32 2.50 6.46
C LEU A 56 0.37 2.09 7.76
N ASP A 57 1.42 1.28 7.66
CA ASP A 57 2.31 0.94 8.77
C ASP A 57 3.56 1.82 8.72
N GLU A 58 3.70 2.68 9.74
CA GLU A 58 4.81 3.63 9.91
C GLU A 58 5.81 3.19 10.99
N SER A 59 5.73 1.93 11.46
CA SER A 59 6.60 1.41 12.52
C SER A 59 8.09 1.61 12.25
N ASN A 60 8.47 1.68 10.97
CA ASN A 60 9.85 1.82 10.50
C ASN A 60 10.23 3.24 10.05
N SER A 61 9.31 4.18 10.08
CA SER A 61 9.54 5.59 9.72
C SER A 61 9.28 6.56 10.86
N PHE A 62 8.68 6.09 11.96
CA PHE A 62 8.40 6.89 13.15
C PHE A 62 9.66 7.59 13.66
N GLY A 63 9.62 8.93 13.75
CA GLY A 63 10.75 9.77 14.18
C GLY A 63 11.86 9.99 13.14
N VAL A 64 11.76 9.39 11.96
CA VAL A 64 12.70 9.59 10.84
C VAL A 64 12.10 10.52 9.77
N HIS A 65 10.79 10.41 9.54
CA HIS A 65 10.05 11.22 8.57
C HIS A 65 8.99 12.04 9.33
N GLY A 66 8.85 13.33 9.01
CA GLY A 66 7.90 14.23 9.70
C GLY A 66 8.43 15.63 10.03
N CYS A 67 9.28 16.20 9.17
CA CYS A 67 9.78 17.58 9.34
C CYS A 67 9.48 18.38 8.07
N THR A 68 8.27 18.92 7.98
CA THR A 68 7.91 19.99 7.03
C THR A 68 6.76 20.81 7.61
#